data_AF-A0A1T2KYQ1-F1
#
_entry.id   AF-A0A1T2KYQ1-F1
#
_cell.length_a   1.000
_cell.length_b   1.000
_cell.length_c   1.000
_cell.angle_alpha   90.00
_cell.angle_beta   90.00
_cell.angle_gamma   90.00
#
_symmetry.space_group_name_H-M   'P 1'
#
loop_
_entity.id
_entity.type
_entity.pdbx_description
1 polymer ?
#
loop_
_entity_poly.entity_id
_entity_poly.type
_entity_poly.pdbx_seq_one_letter_code
_entity_poly.pdbx_strand_id
1 'polypeptide(L)'
;MWLDSINCTTFHPIVDDFLLSRRQAFTTLLDISGSRITEVHQITRSMIKEAAKCLLSSKKHIIRNIPVVKGKYKGKKREVETTRDDIQILLWHIEMVENMFPDISHDAIFVDSRNGAALKATYLKNYAKKVINGSKYCRDLRHVTNHSFRHRFITLTIAKSIKKLAKSGSFHNILTVAANACRKITMHASNDTLSRYIHLAHEINQPSSNKSAEENQISTQVKIRVKHMLKVTDALNSTEISEPGESLFLRKFVLGIQAQANSKNFTRPFMPAAP
;
A
#
# COMPACT_ATOMS: atom_id res chain seq x y z
N MET A 1 9.49 -10.03 1.12
CA MET A 1 10.70 -9.46 1.73
C MET A 1 10.47 -8.05 2.25
N TRP A 2 10.20 -7.04 1.42
CA TRP A 2 10.02 -5.65 1.91
C TRP A 2 8.91 -5.48 2.96
N LEU A 3 7.70 -6.00 2.69
CA LEU A 3 6.58 -5.93 3.63
C LEU A 3 6.88 -6.78 4.86
N ASP A 4 7.34 -8.01 4.66
CA ASP A 4 7.63 -8.99 5.70
C ASP A 4 8.82 -8.62 6.61
N SER A 5 9.68 -7.69 6.20
CA SER A 5 10.85 -7.32 6.99
C SER A 5 10.50 -6.73 8.36
N ILE A 6 9.29 -6.19 8.53
CA ILE A 6 8.83 -5.72 9.84
C ILE A 6 8.55 -6.87 10.80
N ASN A 7 8.10 -8.03 10.32
CA ASN A 7 7.81 -9.20 11.15
C ASN A 7 9.06 -9.88 11.71
N CYS A 8 10.23 -9.56 11.17
CA CYS A 8 11.49 -10.19 11.54
C CYS A 8 12.60 -9.18 11.83
N THR A 9 12.24 -7.94 12.17
CA THR A 9 13.22 -6.90 12.51
C THR A 9 13.51 -6.87 14.00
N THR A 10 14.77 -6.68 14.37
CA THR A 10 15.17 -6.41 15.77
C THR A 10 14.80 -5.00 16.24
N PHE A 11 14.44 -4.10 15.32
CA PHE A 11 14.05 -2.72 15.67
C PHE A 11 12.69 -2.65 16.37
N HIS A 12 11.81 -3.63 16.12
CA HIS A 12 10.52 -3.82 16.77
C HIS A 12 10.43 -5.29 17.18
N PRO A 13 10.93 -5.66 18.38
CA PRO A 13 10.91 -7.05 18.83
C PRO A 13 9.49 -7.60 18.98
N ILE A 14 8.52 -6.72 19.29
CA ILE A 14 7.09 -6.99 19.24
C ILE A 14 6.49 -5.96 18.28
N VAL A 15 5.82 -6.42 17.24
CA VAL A 15 5.22 -5.56 16.22
C VAL A 15 3.73 -5.46 16.50
N ASP A 16 3.27 -4.23 16.66
CA ASP A 16 1.85 -3.90 16.79
C ASP A 16 1.17 -3.82 15.41
N ASP A 17 -0.11 -4.18 15.35
CA ASP A 17 -0.98 -4.11 14.17
C ASP A 17 -1.02 -2.70 13.57
N PHE A 18 -0.94 -1.67 14.42
CA PHE A 18 -0.83 -0.30 13.96
C PHE A 18 0.45 -0.06 13.14
N LEU A 19 1.59 -0.62 13.56
CA LEU A 19 2.86 -0.48 12.84
C LEU A 19 2.87 -1.29 11.54
N LEU A 20 2.26 -2.48 11.55
CA LEU A 20 2.07 -3.32 10.37
C LEU A 20 1.24 -2.60 9.31
N SER A 21 0.08 -2.10 9.71
CA SER A 21 -0.83 -1.39 8.82
C SER A 21 -0.23 -0.10 8.29
N ARG A 22 0.49 0.66 9.12
CA ARG A 22 1.24 1.85 8.69
C ARG A 22 2.26 1.52 7.61
N ARG A 23 3.01 0.43 7.78
CA ARG A 23 4.00 -0.03 6.78
C ARG A 23 3.32 -0.50 5.48
N GLN A 24 2.21 -1.21 5.59
CA GLN A 24 1.43 -1.63 4.42
C GLN A 24 0.89 -0.41 3.67
N ALA A 25 0.19 0.50 4.34
CA ALA A 25 -0.35 1.72 3.73
C ALA A 25 0.75 2.57 3.07
N PHE A 26 1.89 2.74 3.73
CA PHE A 26 3.04 3.46 3.17
C PHE A 26 3.57 2.80 1.90
N THR A 27 3.72 1.48 1.91
CA THR A 27 4.21 0.71 0.77
C THR A 27 3.21 0.74 -0.39
N THR A 28 1.92 0.58 -0.10
CA THR A 28 0.84 0.65 -1.09
C THR A 28 0.84 2.02 -1.78
N LEU A 29 0.90 3.13 -1.03
CA LEU A 29 0.96 4.46 -1.65
C LEU A 29 2.21 4.66 -2.53
N LEU A 30 3.37 4.15 -2.13
CA LEU A 30 4.58 4.19 -2.95
C LEU A 30 4.39 3.42 -4.27
N ASP A 31 3.85 2.21 -4.19
CA ASP A 31 3.70 1.28 -5.32
C ASP A 31 2.66 1.77 -6.32
N ILE A 32 1.48 2.21 -5.87
CA ILE A 32 0.40 2.62 -6.76
C ILE A 32 0.62 4.00 -7.37
N SER A 33 1.32 4.90 -6.68
CA SER A 33 1.45 6.28 -7.15
C SER A 33 2.77 6.55 -7.89
N GLY A 34 3.84 5.81 -7.60
CA GLY A 34 5.19 6.16 -8.04
C GLY A 34 5.66 7.54 -7.54
N SER A 35 5.01 8.09 -6.52
CA SER A 35 5.35 9.38 -5.91
C SER A 35 6.71 9.33 -5.23
N ARG A 36 7.36 10.50 -5.10
CA ARG A 36 8.46 10.65 -4.15
C ARG A 36 7.91 10.55 -2.72
N ILE A 37 8.75 10.16 -1.76
CA ILE A 37 8.31 10.09 -0.36
C ILE A 37 7.73 11.41 0.18
N THR A 38 8.30 12.53 -0.26
CA THR A 38 7.84 13.88 0.09
C THR A 38 6.47 14.23 -0.49
N GLU A 39 6.03 13.50 -1.52
CA GLU A 39 4.72 13.63 -2.16
C GLU A 39 3.74 12.61 -1.52
N VAL A 40 4.18 11.37 -1.27
CA VAL A 40 3.38 10.33 -0.57
C VAL A 40 2.92 10.81 0.80
N HIS A 41 3.81 11.44 1.56
CA HIS A 41 3.49 12.01 2.87
C HIS A 41 2.35 13.05 2.84
N GLN A 42 2.14 13.71 1.69
CA GLN A 42 1.11 14.73 1.54
C GLN A 42 -0.24 14.17 1.05
N ILE A 43 -0.33 12.86 0.80
CA ILE A 43 -1.60 12.21 0.53
C ILE A 43 -2.36 12.11 1.86
N THR A 44 -3.58 12.66 1.87
CA THR A 44 -4.38 12.81 3.10
C THR A 44 -5.47 11.75 3.21
N ARG A 45 -6.05 11.59 4.42
CA ARG A 45 -7.14 10.63 4.64
C ARG A 45 -8.35 11.01 3.80
N SER A 46 -8.68 12.29 3.71
CA SER A 46 -9.77 12.78 2.85
C SER A 46 -9.58 12.42 1.37
N MET A 47 -8.34 12.52 0.84
CA MET A 47 -8.07 12.13 -0.56
C MET A 47 -8.37 10.65 -0.83
N ILE A 48 -8.08 9.77 0.14
CA ILE A 48 -8.36 8.33 0.04
C ILE A 48 -9.85 8.05 0.21
N LYS A 49 -10.50 8.68 1.20
CA LYS A 49 -11.95 8.56 1.42
C LYS A 49 -12.75 9.03 0.20
N GLU A 50 -12.30 10.08 -0.48
CA GLU A 50 -12.92 10.52 -1.74
C GLU A 50 -12.79 9.47 -2.84
N ALA A 51 -11.59 8.91 -3.03
CA ALA A 51 -11.36 7.83 -3.99
C ALA A 51 -12.18 6.56 -3.66
N ALA A 52 -12.50 6.37 -2.38
CA ALA A 52 -13.30 5.27 -1.87
C ALA A 52 -14.81 5.41 -2.05
N LYS A 53 -15.37 6.60 -2.31
CA LYS A 53 -16.84 6.79 -2.44
C LYS A 53 -17.48 5.85 -3.46
N CYS A 54 -16.71 5.41 -4.45
CA CYS A 54 -17.17 4.53 -5.51
C CYS A 54 -16.83 3.05 -5.27
N LEU A 55 -16.47 2.62 -4.05
CA LEU A 55 -15.93 1.28 -3.76
C LEU A 55 -16.81 0.13 -4.28
N LEU A 56 -18.13 0.25 -4.10
CA LEU A 56 -19.12 -0.74 -4.52
C LEU A 56 -19.54 -0.62 -5.99
N SER A 57 -19.10 0.43 -6.68
CA SER A 57 -19.42 0.66 -8.09
C SER A 57 -18.35 0.06 -9.01
N SER A 58 -18.69 -0.07 -10.29
CA SER A 58 -17.74 -0.39 -11.37
C SER A 58 -16.88 0.80 -11.82
N LYS A 59 -17.05 1.98 -11.19
CA LYS A 59 -16.28 3.19 -11.54
C LYS A 59 -14.83 3.03 -11.09
N LYS A 60 -13.93 3.65 -11.86
CA LYS A 60 -12.51 3.70 -11.56
C LYS A 60 -12.23 4.42 -10.24
N HIS A 61 -11.34 3.87 -9.44
CA HIS A 61 -10.85 4.53 -8.22
C HIS A 61 -9.66 5.43 -8.56
N ILE A 62 -9.78 6.73 -8.28
CA ILE A 62 -8.76 7.71 -8.64
C ILE A 62 -8.39 8.52 -7.41
N ILE A 63 -7.11 8.44 -7.00
CA ILE A 63 -6.54 9.33 -5.99
C ILE A 63 -6.18 10.63 -6.69
N ARG A 64 -6.93 11.70 -6.42
CA ARG A 64 -6.76 13.02 -7.03
C ARG A 64 -5.90 13.92 -6.16
N ASN A 65 -5.47 15.05 -6.71
CA ASN A 65 -4.80 16.13 -5.98
C ASN A 65 -3.42 15.79 -5.38
N ILE A 66 -2.73 14.77 -5.88
CA ILE A 66 -1.39 14.40 -5.41
C ILE A 66 -0.40 15.52 -5.81
N PRO A 67 0.27 16.17 -4.85
CA PRO A 67 1.14 17.30 -5.14
C PRO A 67 2.47 16.86 -5.76
N VAL A 68 2.99 17.64 -6.70
CA VAL A 68 4.34 17.50 -7.26
C VAL A 68 5.24 18.54 -6.61
N VAL A 69 6.23 18.09 -5.83
CA VAL A 69 7.02 18.98 -4.96
C VAL A 69 8.40 19.31 -5.51
N LYS A 70 8.86 18.58 -6.52
CA LYS A 70 10.18 18.77 -7.15
C LYS A 70 10.13 18.61 -8.67
N GLY A 71 11.06 19.28 -9.34
CA GLY A 71 11.27 19.23 -10.79
C GLY A 71 10.47 20.30 -11.54
N LYS A 72 10.46 20.19 -12.88
CA LYS A 72 9.84 21.16 -13.80
C LYS A 72 8.36 21.44 -13.50
N TYR A 73 7.65 20.46 -12.95
CA TYR A 73 6.22 20.58 -12.65
C TYR A 73 5.93 20.81 -11.17
N LYS A 74 6.91 21.32 -10.40
CA LYS A 74 6.71 21.69 -8.99
C LYS A 74 5.50 22.64 -8.85
N GLY A 75 4.66 22.38 -7.86
CA GLY A 75 3.43 23.15 -7.59
C GLY A 75 2.19 22.63 -8.33
N LYS A 76 2.35 21.77 -9.34
CA LYS A 76 1.20 21.12 -9.99
C LYS A 76 0.68 19.94 -9.16
N LYS A 77 -0.57 19.57 -9.41
CA LYS A 77 -1.22 18.38 -8.87
C LYS A 77 -1.37 17.33 -9.97
N ARG A 78 -1.41 16.06 -9.57
CA ARG A 78 -1.68 14.93 -10.46
C ARG A 78 -2.68 13.96 -9.83
N GLU A 79 -3.13 13.02 -10.64
CA GLU A 79 -4.01 11.95 -10.23
C GLU A 79 -3.46 10.58 -10.62
N VAL A 80 -3.88 9.57 -9.88
CA VAL A 80 -3.45 8.19 -10.06
C VAL A 80 -4.67 7.28 -9.97
N GLU A 81 -4.89 6.49 -11.02
CA GLU A 81 -5.86 5.40 -11.01
C GLU A 81 -5.30 4.22 -10.20
N THR A 82 -6.15 3.61 -9.37
CA THR A 82 -5.78 2.53 -8.46
C THR A 82 -6.86 1.45 -8.41
N THR A 83 -6.58 0.33 -7.77
CA THR A 83 -7.55 -0.76 -7.60
C THR A 83 -8.40 -0.60 -6.33
N ARG A 84 -9.52 -1.31 -6.28
CA ARG A 84 -10.36 -1.43 -5.08
C ARG A 84 -9.56 -1.99 -3.90
N ASP A 85 -8.77 -3.02 -4.16
CA ASP A 85 -7.95 -3.69 -3.14
C ASP A 85 -6.98 -2.72 -2.49
N ASP A 86 -6.28 -1.93 -3.30
CA ASP A 86 -5.33 -0.92 -2.81
C ASP A 86 -6.03 0.12 -1.92
N ILE A 87 -7.20 0.61 -2.32
CA ILE A 87 -8.00 1.54 -1.51
C ILE A 87 -8.40 0.89 -0.18
N GLN A 88 -8.79 -0.39 -0.18
CA GLN A 88 -9.17 -1.10 1.04
C GLN A 88 -8.00 -1.18 2.04
N ILE A 89 -6.77 -1.40 1.57
CA ILE A 89 -5.56 -1.39 2.43
C ILE A 89 -5.42 -0.04 3.13
N LEU A 90 -5.61 1.04 2.36
CA LEU A 90 -5.45 2.40 2.86
C LEU A 90 -6.57 2.75 3.84
N LEU A 91 -7.82 2.41 3.51
CA LEU A 91 -8.97 2.64 4.39
C LEU A 91 -8.84 1.90 5.71
N TRP A 92 -8.33 0.67 5.71
CA TRP A 92 -8.11 -0.08 6.95
C TRP A 92 -7.15 0.66 7.89
N HIS A 93 -6.03 1.15 7.36
CA HIS A 93 -5.10 1.94 8.18
C HIS A 93 -5.72 3.27 8.66
N ILE A 94 -6.50 3.92 7.79
CA ILE A 94 -7.22 5.16 8.15
C ILE A 94 -8.23 4.91 9.28
N GLU A 95 -8.99 3.81 9.23
CA GLU A 95 -9.94 3.43 10.28
C GLU A 95 -9.21 3.20 11.63
N MET A 96 -8.05 2.53 11.63
CA MET A 96 -7.25 2.38 12.85
C MET A 96 -6.74 3.71 13.40
N VAL A 97 -6.29 4.63 12.53
CA VAL A 97 -5.86 5.97 12.96
C VAL A 97 -7.03 6.73 13.59
N GLU A 98 -8.21 6.68 13.00
CA GLU A 98 -9.39 7.39 13.48
C GLU A 98 -9.95 6.80 14.78
N ASN A 99 -9.90 5.47 14.93
CA ASN A 99 -10.32 4.81 16.17
C ASN A 99 -9.35 5.07 17.32
N MET A 100 -8.04 5.11 17.04
CA MET A 100 -7.01 5.34 18.06
C MET A 100 -6.92 6.83 18.45
N PHE A 101 -7.20 7.73 17.50
CA PHE A 101 -7.11 9.18 17.69
C PHE A 101 -8.38 9.87 17.14
N PRO A 102 -9.52 9.80 17.85
CA PRO A 102 -10.79 10.34 17.37
C PRO A 102 -10.75 11.87 17.17
N ASP A 103 -10.06 12.59 18.05
CA ASP A 103 -10.02 14.06 18.06
C ASP A 103 -8.79 14.65 17.32
N ILE A 104 -8.28 13.91 16.33
CA ILE A 104 -7.08 14.31 15.59
C ILE A 104 -7.33 15.56 14.73
N SER A 105 -6.50 16.59 14.91
CA SER A 105 -6.70 17.92 14.30
C SER A 105 -6.24 18.05 12.85
N HIS A 106 -5.54 17.06 12.30
CA HIS A 106 -4.94 17.11 10.98
C HIS A 106 -5.33 15.93 10.09
N ASP A 107 -5.27 16.09 8.77
CA ASP A 107 -5.72 15.08 7.80
C ASP A 107 -4.62 14.07 7.36
N ALA A 108 -3.50 13.98 8.08
CA ALA A 108 -2.40 13.08 7.72
C ALA A 108 -2.78 11.60 7.88
N ILE A 109 -2.34 10.74 6.94
CA ILE A 109 -2.47 9.28 7.05
C ILE A 109 -1.43 8.71 8.03
N PHE A 110 -0.19 9.22 7.98
CA PHE A 110 0.92 8.68 8.75
C PHE A 110 1.11 9.43 10.06
N VAL A 111 0.81 8.76 11.17
CA VAL A 111 0.87 9.36 12.52
C VAL A 111 1.74 8.54 13.47
N ASP A 112 2.24 9.20 14.51
CA ASP A 112 2.95 8.57 15.62
C ASP A 112 1.93 7.77 16.46
N SER A 113 2.27 6.51 16.75
CA SER A 113 1.38 5.58 17.44
C SER A 113 1.13 5.94 18.91
N ARG A 114 1.90 6.88 19.48
CA ARG A 114 1.79 7.26 20.89
C ARG A 114 0.87 8.45 21.12
N ASN A 115 0.79 9.36 20.16
CA ASN A 115 0.13 10.65 20.35
C ASN A 115 -0.65 11.16 19.13
N GLY A 116 -0.69 10.40 18.03
CA GLY A 116 -1.44 10.78 16.84
C GLY A 116 -0.81 11.92 16.03
N ALA A 117 0.37 12.42 16.40
CA ALA A 117 1.00 13.53 15.69
C ALA A 117 1.47 13.11 14.28
N ALA A 118 1.28 13.98 13.29
CA ALA A 118 1.70 13.73 11.92
C ALA A 118 3.21 13.48 11.81
N LEU A 119 3.57 12.35 11.18
CA LEU A 119 4.96 11.94 10.99
C LEU A 119 5.60 12.64 9.81
N LYS A 120 6.79 13.21 9.98
CA LYS A 120 7.56 13.83 8.88
C LYS A 120 7.98 12.80 7.82
N ALA A 121 8.08 13.23 6.55
CA ALA A 121 8.59 12.38 5.46
C ALA A 121 9.99 11.80 5.74
N THR A 122 10.86 12.53 6.44
CA THR A 122 12.20 12.06 6.84
C THR A 122 12.12 10.90 7.83
N TYR A 123 11.12 10.90 8.73
CA TYR A 123 10.87 9.79 9.64
C TYR A 123 10.54 8.53 8.85
N LEU A 124 9.57 8.59 7.93
CA LEU A 124 9.16 7.45 7.10
C LEU A 124 10.33 6.87 6.29
N LYS A 125 11.20 7.73 5.76
CA LYS A 125 12.43 7.32 5.06
C LYS A 125 13.35 6.50 5.97
N ASN A 126 13.66 7.05 7.14
CA ASN A 126 14.63 6.46 8.06
C ASN A 126 14.05 5.22 8.73
N TYR A 127 12.76 5.22 9.05
CA TYR A 127 12.02 4.08 9.58
C TYR A 127 12.13 2.86 8.67
N ALA A 128 11.86 3.03 7.37
CA ALA A 128 11.95 1.93 6.41
C ALA A 128 13.36 1.31 6.38
N LYS A 129 14.41 2.16 6.39
CA LYS A 129 15.81 1.73 6.42
C LYS A 129 16.15 0.99 7.72
N LYS A 130 15.74 1.51 8.88
CA LYS A 130 15.98 0.86 10.19
C LYS A 130 15.35 -0.52 10.25
N VAL A 131 14.08 -0.64 9.86
CA VAL A 131 13.37 -1.93 9.84
C VAL A 131 14.09 -2.94 8.94
N ILE A 132 14.49 -2.54 7.74
CA ILE A 132 15.18 -3.43 6.79
C ILE A 132 16.53 -3.88 7.34
N ASN A 133 17.33 -2.93 7.84
CA ASN A 133 18.66 -3.21 8.37
C ASN A 133 18.60 -4.16 9.57
N GLY A 134 17.57 -4.03 10.41
CA GLY A 134 17.35 -4.94 11.55
C GLY A 134 16.70 -6.26 11.19
N SER A 135 16.33 -6.50 9.93
CA SER A 135 15.67 -7.74 9.49
C SER A 135 16.64 -8.75 8.89
N LYS A 136 16.24 -10.02 8.85
CA LYS A 136 17.00 -11.07 8.14
C LYS A 136 17.18 -10.80 6.64
N TYR A 137 16.37 -9.92 6.06
CA TYR A 137 16.42 -9.54 4.64
C TYR A 137 17.38 -8.37 4.35
N CYS A 138 18.17 -7.91 5.33
CA CYS A 138 19.02 -6.72 5.19
C CYS A 138 20.00 -6.81 4.00
N ARG A 139 20.56 -8.00 3.74
CA ARG A 139 21.49 -8.24 2.62
C ARG A 139 20.78 -8.13 1.27
N ASP A 140 19.63 -8.77 1.13
CA ASP A 140 18.88 -8.83 -0.12
C ASP A 140 18.21 -7.49 -0.45
N LEU A 141 17.80 -6.75 0.58
CA LEU A 141 17.15 -5.46 0.44
C LEU A 141 18.12 -4.28 0.52
N ARG A 142 19.44 -4.50 0.57
CA ARG A 142 20.46 -3.45 0.78
C ARG A 142 20.39 -2.31 -0.23
N HIS A 143 19.96 -2.62 -1.45
CA HIS A 143 19.82 -1.67 -2.56
C HIS A 143 18.39 -1.17 -2.77
N VAL A 144 17.43 -1.74 -2.03
CA VAL A 144 16.02 -1.37 -2.14
C VAL A 144 15.76 -0.18 -1.24
N THR A 145 15.30 0.91 -1.84
CA THR A 145 14.94 2.14 -1.14
C THR A 145 13.52 2.55 -1.51
N ASN A 146 12.97 3.57 -0.84
CA ASN A 146 11.68 4.14 -1.24
C ASN A 146 11.69 4.63 -2.71
N HIS A 147 12.85 5.02 -3.25
CA HIS A 147 12.97 5.42 -4.66
C HIS A 147 12.84 4.23 -5.61
N SER A 148 13.16 3.01 -5.17
CA SER A 148 13.03 1.79 -5.97
C SER A 148 11.56 1.51 -6.34
N PHE A 149 10.59 1.90 -5.51
CA PHE A 149 9.17 1.80 -5.84
C PHE A 149 8.78 2.73 -6.99
N ARG A 150 9.31 3.96 -7.00
CA ARG A 150 9.12 4.89 -8.12
C ARG A 150 9.74 4.33 -9.40
N HIS A 151 10.95 3.74 -9.30
CA HIS A 151 11.60 3.07 -10.43
C HIS A 151 10.70 1.97 -11.00
N ARG A 152 10.28 1.04 -10.14
CA ARG A 152 9.34 -0.04 -10.49
C ARG A 152 8.05 0.46 -11.13
N PHE A 153 7.40 1.47 -10.54
CA PHE A 153 6.17 2.05 -11.07
C PHE A 153 6.35 2.58 -12.50
N ILE A 154 7.43 3.32 -12.75
CA ILE A 154 7.75 3.87 -14.08
C ILE A 154 7.95 2.71 -15.07
N THR A 155 8.79 1.74 -14.72
CA THR A 155 9.11 0.61 -15.61
C THR A 155 7.86 -0.21 -15.96
N LEU A 156 7.01 -0.50 -14.97
CA LEU A 156 5.74 -1.21 -15.21
C LEU A 156 4.78 -0.40 -16.08
N THR A 157 4.72 0.92 -15.90
CA THR A 157 3.87 1.80 -16.72
C THR A 157 4.36 1.81 -18.17
N ILE A 158 5.68 1.90 -18.40
CA ILE A 158 6.28 1.82 -19.75
C ILE A 158 5.90 0.50 -20.40
N ALA A 159 6.10 -0.62 -19.72
CA ALA A 159 5.81 -1.94 -20.27
C ALA A 159 4.32 -2.13 -20.59
N LYS A 160 3.40 -1.64 -19.73
CA LYS A 160 1.96 -1.64 -19.99
C LYS A 160 1.61 -0.81 -21.23
N SER A 161 2.21 0.37 -21.38
CA SER A 161 2.02 1.22 -22.56
C SER A 161 2.53 0.55 -23.83
N ILE A 162 3.71 -0.06 -23.80
CA ILE A 162 4.27 -0.83 -24.94
C ILE A 162 3.32 -1.95 -25.34
N LYS A 163 2.86 -2.76 -24.36
CA LYS A 163 1.93 -3.86 -24.61
C LYS A 163 0.60 -3.37 -25.22
N LYS A 164 0.10 -2.21 -24.78
CA LYS A 164 -1.11 -1.61 -25.34
C LYS A 164 -0.90 -1.18 -26.79
N LEU A 165 0.21 -0.51 -27.10
CA LEU A 165 0.52 -0.03 -28.45
C LEU A 165 0.80 -1.18 -29.42
N ALA A 166 1.50 -2.23 -28.97
CA ALA A 166 1.76 -3.43 -29.76
C ALA A 166 0.45 -4.12 -30.18
N LYS A 167 -0.56 -4.18 -29.30
CA LYS A 167 -1.91 -4.68 -29.64
C LYS A 167 -2.64 -3.81 -30.67
N SER A 168 -2.28 -2.53 -30.78
CA SER A 168 -2.90 -1.58 -31.72
C SER A 168 -2.24 -1.59 -33.11
N GLY A 169 -1.23 -2.46 -33.35
CA GLY A 169 -0.61 -2.66 -34.67
C GLY A 169 0.30 -1.52 -35.16
N SER A 170 0.55 -0.49 -34.35
CA SER A 170 1.41 0.64 -34.73
C SER A 170 2.84 0.44 -34.21
N PHE A 171 3.77 0.08 -35.11
CA PHE A 171 5.12 -0.36 -34.75
C PHE A 171 6.19 0.74 -34.78
N HIS A 172 5.89 1.94 -35.28
CA HIS A 172 6.89 3.00 -35.34
C HIS A 172 6.88 3.83 -34.05
N ASN A 173 8.04 3.87 -33.37
CA ASN A 173 8.31 4.72 -32.20
C ASN A 173 7.58 4.35 -30.88
N ILE A 174 7.21 3.07 -30.69
CA ILE A 174 6.54 2.55 -29.47
C ILE A 174 7.25 2.97 -28.18
N LEU A 175 8.58 2.89 -28.13
CA LEU A 175 9.36 3.24 -26.94
C LEU A 175 9.24 4.73 -26.63
N THR A 176 9.29 5.58 -27.65
CA THR A 176 9.14 7.04 -27.51
C THR A 176 7.73 7.41 -27.07
N VAL A 177 6.70 6.77 -27.62
CA VAL A 177 5.29 7.00 -27.22
C VAL A 177 5.05 6.53 -25.78
N ALA A 178 5.55 5.35 -25.41
CA ALA A 178 5.45 4.82 -24.05
C ALA A 178 6.20 5.69 -23.04
N ALA A 179 7.42 6.13 -23.37
CA ALA A 179 8.21 7.05 -22.54
C ALA A 179 7.48 8.40 -22.37
N ASN A 180 6.91 8.95 -23.45
CA ASN A 180 6.13 10.19 -23.40
C ASN A 180 4.89 10.08 -22.51
N ALA A 181 4.14 8.98 -22.60
CA ALA A 181 2.98 8.72 -21.75
C ALA A 181 3.39 8.62 -20.28
N CYS A 182 4.45 7.86 -19.99
CA CYS A 182 4.97 7.71 -18.63
C CYS A 182 5.48 9.02 -18.07
N ARG A 183 6.17 9.84 -18.89
CA ARG A 183 6.65 11.17 -18.51
C ARG A 183 5.50 12.07 -18.06
N LYS A 184 4.36 12.02 -18.74
CA LYS A 184 3.16 12.78 -18.38
C LYS A 184 2.56 12.29 -17.05
N ILE A 185 2.39 10.98 -16.87
CA ILE A 185 1.81 10.39 -15.65
C ILE A 185 2.67 10.67 -14.41
N THR A 186 4.00 10.56 -14.58
CA THR A 186 4.96 10.65 -13.48
C THR A 186 5.57 12.05 -13.32
N MET A 187 5.15 12.98 -14.18
CA MET A 187 5.54 14.40 -14.20
C MET A 187 7.06 14.59 -14.22
N HIS A 188 7.74 13.86 -15.11
CA HIS A 188 9.19 14.00 -15.34
C HIS A 188 9.52 15.12 -16.32
N ALA A 189 10.68 15.76 -16.14
CA ALA A 189 11.08 16.93 -16.92
C ALA A 189 11.35 16.61 -18.39
N SER A 190 12.06 15.51 -18.67
CA SER A 190 12.36 15.01 -20.03
C SER A 190 12.34 13.48 -20.08
N ASN A 191 12.37 12.92 -21.29
CA ASN A 191 12.53 11.47 -21.45
C ASN A 191 13.92 10.99 -21.03
N ASP A 192 14.96 11.83 -21.05
CA ASP A 192 16.30 11.47 -20.57
C ASP A 192 16.30 11.22 -19.06
N THR A 193 15.46 11.96 -18.32
CA THR A 193 15.26 11.66 -16.90
C THR A 193 14.57 10.31 -16.66
N LEU A 194 13.97 9.73 -17.71
CA LEU A 194 13.37 8.41 -17.66
C LEU A 194 14.31 7.28 -18.13
N SER A 195 15.39 7.59 -18.86
CA SER A 195 16.26 6.57 -19.49
C SER A 195 16.89 5.61 -18.48
N ARG A 196 17.15 6.09 -17.26
CA ARG A 196 17.66 5.29 -16.12
C ARG A 196 16.66 4.25 -15.60
N TYR A 197 15.39 4.33 -15.98
CA TYR A 197 14.34 3.38 -15.58
C TYR A 197 14.13 2.25 -16.60
N ILE A 198 14.78 2.31 -17.77
CA ILE A 198 14.70 1.31 -18.84
C ILE A 198 15.69 0.16 -18.57
N HIS A 199 15.71 -0.34 -17.34
CA HIS A 199 16.17 -1.72 -17.14
C HIS A 199 14.93 -2.57 -17.38
N LEU A 200 14.97 -3.37 -18.46
CA LEU A 200 13.92 -4.32 -18.81
C LEU A 200 13.47 -5.04 -17.53
N ALA A 201 12.23 -4.76 -17.10
CA ALA A 201 11.60 -5.53 -16.04
C ALA A 201 11.42 -6.95 -16.55
N HIS A 202 12.44 -7.79 -16.31
CA HIS A 202 12.39 -9.22 -16.56
C HIS A 202 11.34 -9.92 -15.69
N GLU A 203 10.74 -9.19 -14.73
CA GLU A 203 9.65 -9.65 -13.87
C GLU A 203 8.27 -9.12 -14.28
N ILE A 204 7.99 -9.03 -15.58
CA ILE A 204 6.59 -9.15 -16.01
C ILE A 204 6.43 -10.57 -16.53
N ASN A 205 5.94 -11.45 -15.65
CA ASN A 205 5.27 -12.69 -16.03
C ASN A 205 6.00 -13.45 -17.15
N GLN A 206 7.01 -14.25 -16.83
CA GLN A 206 7.05 -15.53 -17.52
C GLN A 206 5.90 -16.36 -16.92
N PRO A 207 4.74 -16.52 -17.58
CA PRO A 207 4.14 -17.83 -17.52
C PRO A 207 5.20 -18.76 -18.09
N SER A 208 5.62 -19.75 -17.32
CA SER A 208 6.13 -20.97 -17.92
C SER A 208 5.23 -21.27 -19.13
N SER A 209 5.86 -21.35 -20.28
CA SER A 209 5.27 -21.73 -21.55
C SER A 209 4.11 -22.72 -21.38
N ASN A 210 2.98 -22.39 -22.01
CA ASN A 210 1.86 -23.28 -22.28
C ASN A 210 1.06 -23.80 -21.07
N LYS A 211 -0.03 -23.10 -20.73
CA LYS A 211 -1.42 -23.55 -20.95
C LYS A 211 -2.42 -22.60 -20.26
N SER A 212 -3.59 -22.49 -20.88
CA SER A 212 -4.82 -21.79 -20.44
C SER A 212 -4.73 -20.29 -20.16
N ALA A 213 -5.17 -19.53 -21.16
CA ALA A 213 -5.78 -18.22 -20.94
C ALA A 213 -6.98 -18.38 -19.99
N GLU A 214 -6.94 -17.69 -18.85
CA GLU A 214 -8.07 -17.14 -18.04
C GLU A 214 -7.74 -16.92 -16.56
N GLU A 215 -6.53 -17.21 -16.08
CA GLU A 215 -6.22 -16.93 -14.67
C GLU A 215 -5.78 -15.48 -14.42
N ASN A 216 -6.56 -14.83 -13.57
CA ASN A 216 -6.50 -13.44 -13.19
C ASN A 216 -5.08 -12.94 -12.82
N GLN A 217 -4.83 -11.69 -13.19
CA GLN A 217 -3.67 -10.88 -12.79
C GLN A 217 -3.70 -10.60 -11.28
N ILE A 218 -3.42 -11.59 -10.45
CA ILE A 218 -3.40 -11.42 -9.00
C ILE A 218 -2.18 -10.57 -8.61
N SER A 219 -2.43 -9.40 -8.03
CA SER A 219 -1.42 -8.47 -7.51
C SER A 219 -0.46 -9.18 -6.55
N THR A 220 0.83 -8.81 -6.56
CA THR A 220 1.85 -9.35 -5.63
C THR A 220 1.41 -9.25 -4.17
N GLN A 221 0.67 -8.19 -3.83
CA GLN A 221 0.14 -7.99 -2.48
C GLN A 221 -0.93 -9.02 -2.13
N VAL A 222 -1.78 -9.40 -3.09
CA VAL A 222 -2.78 -10.47 -2.92
C VAL A 222 -2.10 -11.82 -2.80
N LYS A 223 -1.05 -12.12 -3.57
CA LYS A 223 -0.27 -13.36 -3.41
C LYS A 223 0.36 -13.46 -2.02
N ILE A 224 0.90 -12.36 -1.50
CA ILE A 224 1.46 -12.31 -0.13
C ILE A 224 0.36 -12.54 0.91
N ARG A 225 -0.83 -11.96 0.73
CA ARG A 225 -1.98 -12.12 1.63
C ARG A 225 -2.54 -13.54 1.62
N VAL A 226 -2.73 -14.14 0.46
CA VAL A 226 -3.15 -15.54 0.32
C VAL A 226 -2.14 -16.46 0.98
N LYS A 227 -0.84 -16.21 0.81
CA LYS A 227 0.21 -16.99 1.47
C LYS A 227 0.20 -16.82 3.00
N HIS A 228 -0.18 -15.65 3.50
CA HIS A 228 -0.38 -15.41 4.93
C HIS A 228 -1.63 -16.12 5.46
N MET A 229 -2.75 -16.04 4.73
CA MET A 229 -3.98 -16.74 5.07
C MET A 229 -3.77 -18.25 5.15
N LEU A 230 -3.10 -18.84 4.15
CA LEU A 230 -2.77 -20.27 4.15
C LEU A 230 -1.91 -20.66 5.36
N LYS A 231 -0.87 -19.88 5.67
CA LYS A 231 -0.05 -20.13 6.87
C LYS A 231 -0.83 -20.05 8.18
N VAL A 232 -1.77 -19.12 8.29
CA VAL A 232 -2.63 -18.99 9.48
C VAL A 232 -3.63 -20.14 9.54
N THR A 233 -4.15 -20.61 8.40
CA THR A 233 -4.98 -21.81 8.34
C THR A 233 -4.20 -23.05 8.75
N ASP A 234 -2.95 -23.19 8.30
CA ASP A 234 -2.07 -24.29 8.70
C ASP A 234 -1.78 -24.25 10.20
N ALA A 235 -1.55 -23.06 10.77
CA ALA A 235 -1.33 -22.84 12.21
C ALA A 235 -2.59 -23.05 13.07
N LEU A 236 -3.78 -22.75 12.52
CA LEU A 236 -5.08 -23.05 13.14
C LEU A 236 -5.35 -24.56 13.15
N ASN A 237 -5.06 -25.23 12.03
CA ASN A 237 -5.21 -26.68 11.90
C ASN A 237 -4.19 -27.45 12.74
N SER A 238 -3.02 -26.87 13.04
CA SER A 238 -2.03 -27.43 13.96
C SER A 238 -2.33 -27.16 15.44
N THR A 239 -3.46 -26.52 15.78
CA THR A 239 -3.84 -26.13 17.16
C THR A 239 -2.81 -25.26 17.89
N GLU A 240 -1.93 -24.57 17.16
CA GLU A 240 -0.91 -23.67 17.74
C GLU A 240 -1.48 -22.30 18.13
N ILE A 241 -2.73 -21.99 17.80
CA ILE A 241 -3.37 -20.71 18.10
C ILE A 241 -4.56 -20.93 19.04
N SER A 242 -4.31 -20.76 20.35
CA SER A 242 -5.36 -20.50 21.34
C SER A 242 -5.45 -19.00 21.60
N GLU A 243 -6.48 -18.32 21.07
CA GLU A 243 -7.19 -17.14 21.68
C GLU A 243 -7.81 -16.13 20.66
N PRO A 244 -8.82 -15.32 21.11
CA PRO A 244 -9.88 -14.71 20.27
C PRO A 244 -9.48 -13.61 19.27
N GLY A 245 -8.24 -13.10 19.33
CA GLY A 245 -7.82 -11.91 18.58
C GLY A 245 -7.75 -12.10 17.06
N GLU A 246 -7.25 -13.25 16.60
CA GLU A 246 -7.10 -13.53 15.17
C GLU A 246 -8.41 -13.95 14.49
N SER A 247 -9.39 -14.45 15.27
CA SER A 247 -10.72 -14.78 14.72
C SER A 247 -11.53 -13.53 14.37
N LEU A 248 -11.27 -12.39 15.04
CA LEU A 248 -11.91 -11.11 14.73
C LEU A 248 -11.42 -10.54 13.39
N PHE A 249 -10.13 -10.74 13.09
CA PHE A 249 -9.49 -10.38 11.82
C PHE A 249 -10.17 -11.08 10.63
N LEU A 250 -10.46 -12.37 10.75
CA LEU A 250 -11.13 -13.15 9.70
C LEU A 250 -12.61 -12.76 9.52
N ARG A 251 -13.36 -12.54 10.61
CA ARG A 251 -14.79 -12.20 10.52
C ARG A 251 -15.05 -10.84 9.88
N LYS A 252 -14.22 -9.84 10.16
CA LYS A 252 -14.38 -8.48 9.59
C LYS A 252 -13.85 -8.39 8.15
N PHE A 253 -12.80 -9.13 7.81
CA PHE A 253 -12.10 -9.01 6.51
C PHE A 253 -12.63 -9.95 5.42
N VAL A 254 -13.09 -11.16 5.74
CA VAL A 254 -13.55 -12.15 4.75
C VAL A 254 -15.04 -12.04 4.46
N LEU A 255 -15.88 -11.69 5.45
CA LEU A 255 -17.33 -11.76 5.32
C LEU A 255 -18.03 -10.41 5.06
N GLY A 256 -17.32 -9.28 5.17
CA GLY A 256 -17.91 -7.95 4.94
C GLY A 256 -19.09 -7.61 5.87
N ILE A 257 -19.24 -8.32 7.00
CA ILE A 257 -20.34 -8.09 7.94
C ILE A 257 -19.98 -6.85 8.76
N GLN A 258 -20.75 -5.78 8.59
CA GLN A 258 -20.78 -4.69 9.58
C GLN A 258 -21.22 -5.31 10.91
N ALA A 259 -20.32 -5.28 11.91
CA ALA A 259 -20.73 -5.52 13.27
C ALA A 259 -21.70 -4.39 13.67
N GLN A 260 -23.00 -4.63 13.55
CA GLN A 260 -23.98 -3.89 14.33
C GLN A 260 -23.67 -4.23 15.79
N ALA A 261 -22.99 -3.32 16.48
CA ALA A 261 -22.92 -3.33 17.92
C ALA A 261 -24.36 -3.11 18.43
N ASN A 262 -25.04 -4.19 18.79
CA ASN A 262 -26.35 -4.13 19.42
C ASN A 262 -26.15 -3.57 20.83
N SER A 263 -26.45 -2.30 21.01
CA SER A 263 -26.32 -1.57 22.27
C SER A 263 -27.45 -1.90 23.25
N LYS A 264 -27.61 -3.17 23.61
CA LYS A 264 -28.49 -3.58 24.72
C LYS A 264 -27.87 -4.78 25.43
N ASN A 265 -27.71 -4.65 26.75
CA ASN A 265 -27.19 -5.63 27.71
C ASN A 265 -25.74 -5.38 28.20
N PHE A 266 -25.51 -4.21 28.80
CA PHE A 266 -24.63 -4.16 29.98
C PHE A 266 -25.52 -4.26 31.22
N THR A 267 -25.68 -5.48 31.72
CA THR A 267 -26.17 -5.74 33.08
C THR A 267 -25.17 -5.16 34.07
N ARG A 268 -25.61 -4.21 34.88
CA ARG A 268 -24.88 -3.67 36.05
C ARG A 268 -24.52 -4.81 37.01
N PRO A 269 -23.30 -4.85 37.55
CA PRO A 269 -23.06 -5.47 38.85
C PRO A 269 -23.38 -4.46 39.95
N PHE A 270 -24.17 -4.91 40.91
CA PHE A 270 -24.48 -4.25 42.18
C PHE A 270 -23.22 -3.93 43.00
N MET A 271 -23.35 -2.91 43.86
CA MET A 271 -22.34 -2.37 44.79
C MET A 271 -21.82 -3.40 45.83
N PRO A 272 -20.86 -3.00 46.66
CA PRO A 272 -21.26 -2.66 48.02
C PRO A 272 -20.73 -1.30 48.51
N ALA A 273 -21.56 -0.60 49.28
CA ALA A 273 -21.16 0.54 50.09
C ALA A 273 -20.41 0.05 51.34
N ALA A 274 -19.44 0.84 51.80
CA ALA A 274 -18.72 0.62 53.06
C ALA A 274 -18.22 1.98 53.59
N PRO A 275 -17.89 2.07 54.88
CA PRO A 275 -18.76 2.34 56.02
C PRO A 275 -18.72 3.81 56.45
#